data_AF-A0A644XE25-F1
#
_entry.id   AF-A0A644XE25-F1
#
_cell.length_a   1.000
_cell.length_b   1.000
_cell.length_c   1.000
_cell.angle_alpha   90.00
_cell.angle_beta   90.00
_cell.angle_gamma   90.00
#
_symmetry.space_group_name_H-M   'P 1'
#
loop_
_entity.id
_entity.type
_entity.pdbx_description
1 polymer ?
#
loop_
_entity_poly.entity_id
_entity_poly.type
_entity_poly.pdbx_seq_one_letter_code
_entity_poly.pdbx_strand_id
1 'polypeptide(L)'
;MNSQTVCAGIKGYKGMTPVMVMTDKKGKIQKVALLTHCETLSYVRLLENSGFFSQWNAKSLKEAALITLDAYSGATETALAVEKHVRFLLEKGANSFPGKKNNRK
;
A
#
# COMPACT_ATOMS: atom_id res chain seq x y z
N MET A 1 -24.94 -2.92 -15.42
CA MET A 1 -23.67 -2.67 -14.71
C MET A 1 -22.59 -2.53 -15.77
N ASN A 2 -22.01 -1.33 -15.94
CA ASN A 2 -20.93 -1.08 -16.91
C ASN A 2 -19.60 -0.97 -16.13
N SER A 3 -18.55 -1.65 -16.58
CA SER A 3 -17.29 -1.87 -15.83
C SER A 3 -16.36 -0.64 -15.73
N GLN A 4 -16.83 0.55 -16.10
CA GLN A 4 -15.99 1.73 -16.30
C GLN A 4 -15.84 2.64 -15.07
N THR A 5 -16.43 2.34 -13.93
CA THR A 5 -16.41 3.22 -12.74
C THR A 5 -15.76 2.59 -11.52
N VAL A 6 -14.54 2.05 -11.67
CA VAL A 6 -13.74 1.58 -10.51
C VAL A 6 -12.33 2.22 -10.48
N CYS A 7 -11.86 2.84 -11.56
CA CYS A 7 -10.45 3.26 -11.69
C CYS A 7 -10.17 4.76 -11.42
N ALA A 8 -11.05 5.52 -10.74
CA ALA A 8 -10.86 6.96 -10.48
C ALA A 8 -10.10 7.21 -9.15
N GLY A 9 -8.80 7.52 -9.20
CA GLY A 9 -7.96 7.78 -8.02
C GLY A 9 -6.47 7.94 -8.35
N ILE A 10 -5.57 7.80 -7.36
CA ILE A 10 -4.11 7.84 -7.55
C ILE A 10 -3.72 6.83 -8.63
N LYS A 11 -3.12 7.33 -9.73
CA LYS A 11 -2.87 6.57 -10.96
C LYS A 11 -1.57 5.77 -10.86
N GLY A 12 -1.69 4.45 -10.98
CA GLY A 12 -0.62 3.55 -11.43
C GLY A 12 -0.60 3.41 -12.96
N TYR A 13 0.06 2.38 -13.48
CA TYR A 13 0.31 2.15 -14.91
C TYR A 13 -0.98 2.10 -15.75
N LYS A 14 -2.08 1.56 -15.21
CA LYS A 14 -3.39 1.51 -15.90
C LYS A 14 -4.55 2.21 -15.17
N GLY A 15 -4.33 2.79 -13.99
CA GLY A 15 -5.40 3.44 -13.21
C GLY A 15 -5.24 3.27 -11.72
N MET A 16 -6.35 3.28 -10.97
CA MET A 16 -6.31 3.22 -9.50
C MET A 16 -5.73 1.90 -8.98
N THR A 17 -4.81 2.00 -8.02
CA THR A 17 -4.15 0.86 -7.34
C THR A 17 -4.48 0.82 -5.85
N PRO A 18 -5.77 0.75 -5.45
CA PRO A 18 -6.13 0.83 -4.04
C PRO A 18 -5.40 -0.25 -3.22
N VAL A 19 -4.79 0.14 -2.11
CA VAL A 19 -4.00 -0.76 -1.25
C VAL A 19 -4.71 -0.94 0.08
N MET A 20 -4.62 -2.14 0.64
CA MET A 20 -5.00 -2.43 2.01
C MET A 20 -3.75 -2.71 2.84
N VAL A 21 -3.66 -2.06 4.00
CA VAL A 21 -2.64 -2.34 5.03
C VAL A 21 -3.36 -2.90 6.25
N MET A 22 -3.11 -4.16 6.57
CA MET A 22 -3.67 -4.82 7.75
C MET A 22 -2.67 -4.73 8.90
N THR A 23 -3.12 -4.29 10.07
CA THR A 23 -2.31 -4.21 11.28
C THR A 23 -2.88 -5.07 12.40
N ASP A 24 -2.00 -5.52 13.30
CA ASP A 24 -2.40 -6.16 14.56
C ASP A 24 -2.83 -5.10 15.60
N LYS A 25 -3.35 -5.58 16.75
CA LYS A 25 -3.75 -4.70 17.87
C LYS A 25 -2.57 -3.91 18.46
N LYS A 26 -1.32 -4.30 18.17
CA LYS A 26 -0.09 -3.64 18.62
C LYS A 26 0.45 -2.65 17.59
N GLY A 27 -0.21 -2.47 16.44
CA GLY A 27 0.19 -1.56 15.38
C GLY A 27 1.31 -2.09 14.45
N LYS A 28 1.54 -3.40 14.43
CA LYS A 28 2.44 -4.07 13.47
C LYS A 28 1.69 -4.47 12.21
N ILE A 29 2.30 -4.28 11.05
CA ILE A 29 1.72 -4.65 9.76
C ILE A 29 1.79 -6.17 9.59
N GLN A 30 0.63 -6.78 9.37
CA GLN A 30 0.51 -8.21 9.11
C GLN A 30 0.50 -8.52 7.61
N LYS A 31 -0.08 -7.62 6.80
CA LYS A 31 -0.20 -7.82 5.37
C LYS A 31 -0.42 -6.50 4.64
N VAL A 32 0.22 -6.36 3.48
CA VAL A 32 -0.09 -5.36 2.47
C VAL A 32 -0.59 -6.08 1.23
N ALA A 33 -1.68 -5.62 0.63
CA ALA A 33 -2.23 -6.23 -0.58
C ALA A 33 -2.93 -5.18 -1.45
N LEU A 34 -2.91 -5.39 -2.77
CA LEU A 34 -3.75 -4.63 -3.68
C LEU A 34 -5.20 -5.08 -3.54
N LEU A 35 -6.11 -4.10 -3.45
CA LEU A 35 -7.54 -4.30 -3.64
C LEU A 35 -7.86 -4.32 -5.13
N THR A 36 -9.14 -4.29 -5.49
CA THR A 36 -9.60 -4.24 -6.89
C THR A 36 -8.90 -3.11 -7.65
N HIS A 37 -8.06 -3.47 -8.62
CA HIS A 37 -7.21 -2.56 -9.36
C HIS A 37 -7.37 -2.75 -10.85
N CYS A 38 -6.91 -1.75 -11.62
CA CYS A 38 -6.97 -1.77 -13.09
C CYS A 38 -5.60 -2.08 -13.73
N GLU A 39 -4.59 -2.42 -12.91
CA GLU A 39 -3.24 -2.81 -13.33
C GLU A 39 -3.21 -4.05 -14.22
N THR A 40 -2.15 -4.17 -15.01
CA THR A 40 -1.92 -5.39 -15.78
C THR A 40 -1.54 -6.53 -14.83
N LEU A 41 -2.31 -7.63 -14.86
CA LEU A 41 -2.14 -8.80 -13.98
C LEU A 41 -0.70 -9.34 -13.95
N SER A 42 0.04 -9.28 -15.06
CA SER A 42 1.42 -9.73 -15.13
C SER A 42 2.36 -8.93 -14.22
N TYR A 43 2.17 -7.61 -14.11
CA TYR A 43 2.98 -6.75 -13.25
C TYR A 43 2.69 -6.97 -11.78
N VAL A 44 1.41 -7.14 -11.42
CA VAL A 44 1.00 -7.45 -10.05
C VAL A 44 1.57 -8.79 -9.61
N ARG A 45 1.48 -9.82 -10.44
CA ARG A 45 2.09 -11.13 -10.16
C ARG A 45 3.60 -11.04 -10.01
N LEU A 46 4.27 -10.17 -10.77
CA LEU A 46 5.70 -9.93 -10.65
C LEU A 46 6.06 -9.38 -9.27
N LEU A 47 5.27 -8.43 -8.77
CA LEU A 47 5.44 -7.88 -7.42
C LEU A 47 5.09 -8.90 -6.32
N GLU A 48 4.05 -9.70 -6.50
CA GLU A 48 3.70 -10.77 -5.56
C GLU A 48 4.83 -11.81 -5.47
N ASN A 49 5.34 -12.27 -6.62
CA ASN A 49 6.40 -13.28 -6.69
C ASN A 49 7.76 -12.76 -6.22
N SER A 50 8.02 -11.46 -6.38
CA SER A 50 9.27 -10.84 -5.89
C SER A 50 9.26 -10.59 -4.38
N GLY A 51 8.14 -10.86 -3.70
CA GLY A 51 8.00 -10.59 -2.27
C GLY A 51 7.85 -9.11 -1.94
N PHE A 52 7.52 -8.25 -2.92
CA PHE A 52 7.35 -6.81 -2.74
C PHE A 52 6.47 -6.46 -1.53
N PHE A 53 5.25 -7.00 -1.49
CA PHE A 53 4.30 -6.73 -0.41
C PHE A 53 4.78 -7.22 0.97
N SER A 54 5.66 -8.22 0.99
CA SER A 54 6.18 -8.79 2.24
C SER A 54 7.21 -7.90 2.94
N GLN A 55 7.74 -6.90 2.24
CA GLN A 55 8.72 -5.96 2.80
C GLN A 55 8.16 -5.15 3.98
N TRP A 56 6.83 -4.98 4.05
CA TRP A 56 6.16 -4.29 5.14
C TRP A 56 5.77 -5.19 6.30
N ASN A 57 5.84 -6.51 6.15
CA ASN A 57 5.38 -7.44 7.18
C ASN A 57 6.21 -7.32 8.47
N ALA A 58 5.53 -7.48 9.61
CA ALA A 58 6.07 -7.40 10.97
C ALA A 58 6.67 -6.04 11.38
N LYS A 59 6.64 -5.03 10.50
CA LYS A 59 7.12 -3.67 10.79
C LYS A 59 6.02 -2.83 11.42
N SER A 60 6.42 -1.91 12.29
CA SER A 60 5.52 -0.87 12.80
C SER A 60 5.22 0.18 11.73
N LEU A 61 4.14 0.95 11.91
CA LEU A 61 3.77 2.03 10.97
C LEU A 61 4.92 3.03 10.72
N LYS A 62 5.74 3.32 11.74
CA LYS A 62 6.88 4.24 11.63
C LYS A 62 8.01 3.63 10.81
N GLU A 63 8.38 2.39 11.09
CA GLU A 63 9.42 1.67 10.34
C GLU A 63 9.00 1.46 8.88
N ALA A 64 7.73 1.16 8.67
CA ALA A 64 7.13 0.96 7.36
C ALA A 64 7.16 2.21 6.47
N ALA A 65 7.05 3.41 7.06
CA ALA A 65 7.11 4.68 6.35
C ALA A 65 8.53 5.06 5.90
N LEU A 66 9.55 4.46 6.53
CA LEU A 66 10.97 4.68 6.22
C LEU A 66 11.53 3.68 5.21
N ILE A 67 10.73 2.68 4.79
CA ILE A 67 11.18 1.73 3.77
C ILE A 67 11.31 2.47 2.44
N THR A 68 12.51 2.40 1.87
CA THR A 68 12.75 2.71 0.47
C THR A 68 12.72 1.40 -0.29
N LEU A 69 11.88 1.31 -1.31
CA LEU A 69 11.76 0.12 -2.14
C LEU A 69 12.76 0.21 -3.28
N ASP A 70 13.40 -0.91 -3.60
CA ASP A 70 14.23 -1.00 -4.79
C ASP A 70 13.36 -0.94 -6.05
N ALA A 71 13.94 -0.46 -7.15
CA ALA A 71 13.26 -0.40 -8.43
C ALA A 71 12.94 -1.82 -8.93
N TYR A 72 11.67 -2.12 -9.19
CA TYR A 72 11.23 -3.41 -9.72
C TYR A 72 11.21 -3.39 -11.24
N SER A 73 12.23 -4.00 -11.86
CA SER A 73 12.33 -4.15 -13.32
C SER A 73 11.06 -4.76 -13.92
N GLY A 74 10.43 -4.00 -14.82
CA GLY A 74 9.20 -4.41 -15.51
C GLY A 74 7.90 -4.07 -14.78
N ALA A 75 7.93 -3.58 -13.54
CA ALA A 75 6.73 -3.17 -12.79
C ALA A 75 6.93 -1.85 -12.01
N THR A 76 7.86 -1.00 -12.44
CA THR A 76 8.26 0.24 -11.74
C THR A 76 7.08 1.16 -11.46
N GLU A 77 6.26 1.45 -12.47
CA GLU A 77 5.12 2.37 -12.33
C GLU A 77 4.08 1.85 -11.33
N THR A 78 3.78 0.54 -11.42
CA THR A 78 2.86 -0.12 -10.48
C THR A 78 3.44 -0.11 -9.06
N ALA A 79 4.73 -0.44 -8.89
CA ALA A 79 5.41 -0.45 -7.60
C ALA A 79 5.39 0.93 -6.93
N LEU A 80 5.74 1.99 -7.68
CA LEU A 80 5.70 3.37 -7.19
C LEU A 80 4.29 3.80 -6.79
N ALA A 81 3.26 3.37 -7.52
CA ALA A 81 1.88 3.67 -7.17
C ALA A 81 1.45 2.97 -5.88
N VAL A 82 1.80 1.69 -5.70
CA VAL A 82 1.55 0.97 -4.44
C VAL A 82 2.28 1.65 -3.28
N GLU A 83 3.55 1.99 -3.45
CA GLU A 83 4.35 2.66 -2.42
C GLU A 83 3.69 3.96 -1.95
N LYS A 84 3.30 4.82 -2.89
CA LYS A 84 2.63 6.10 -2.56
C LYS A 84 1.34 5.86 -1.78
N HIS A 85 0.55 4.86 -2.16
CA HIS A 85 -0.65 4.51 -1.42
C HIS A 85 -0.36 3.97 -0.03
N VAL A 86 0.63 3.08 0.12
CA VAL A 86 1.03 2.57 1.43
C VAL A 86 1.47 3.74 2.31
N ARG A 87 2.36 4.62 1.85
CA ARG A 87 2.82 5.80 2.60
C ARG A 87 1.64 6.68 3.05
N PHE A 88 0.72 6.99 2.13
CA PHE A 88 -0.48 7.77 2.45
C PHE A 88 -1.33 7.11 3.56
N LEU A 89 -1.53 5.79 3.48
CA LEU A 89 -2.27 5.03 4.49
C LEU A 89 -1.53 4.96 5.82
N LEU A 90 -0.21 4.83 5.83
CA LEU A 90 0.59 4.82 7.05
C LEU A 90 0.55 6.17 7.75
N GLU A 91 0.64 7.28 7.02
CA GLU A 91 0.52 8.64 7.57
C GLU A 91 -0.86 8.90 8.16
N LYS A 92 -1.93 8.53 7.45
CA LYS A 92 -3.31 8.66 7.95
C LYS A 92 -3.57 7.71 9.13
N GLY A 93 -3.14 6.45 9.02
CA GLY A 93 -3.28 5.42 10.04
C GLY A 93 -2.53 5.76 11.33
N ALA A 94 -1.32 6.30 11.25
CA ALA A 94 -0.54 6.75 12.41
C ALA A 94 -1.19 7.94 13.17
N ASN A 95 -2.08 8.67 12.52
CA ASN A 95 -2.86 9.77 13.10
C ASN A 95 -4.25 9.32 13.59
N SER A 96 -4.79 8.22 13.05
CA SER A 96 -6.12 7.70 13.38
C SER A 96 -6.12 6.47 14.30
N PHE A 97 -4.95 5.89 14.64
CA PHE A 97 -4.88 4.68 15.46
C PHE A 97 -5.46 4.97 16.87
N PRO A 98 -6.43 4.18 17.37
CA PRO A 98 -7.20 4.47 18.58
C PRO A 98 -6.40 4.48 19.90
N GLY A 99 -5.08 4.28 19.85
CA GLY A 99 -4.16 4.42 21.00
C GLY A 99 -3.54 5.81 21.18
N LYS A 100 -3.65 6.72 20.19
CA LYS A 100 -3.26 8.13 20.37
C LYS A 100 -4.45 8.92 20.93
N LYS A 101 -4.64 8.89 22.25
CA LYS A 101 -5.38 9.99 22.90
C LYS A 101 -4.57 11.26 22.66
N ASN A 102 -5.10 12.14 21.82
CA ASN A 102 -4.60 13.49 21.63
C ASN A 102 -4.65 14.24 22.98
N ASN A 103 -3.51 14.33 23.67
CA ASN A 103 -3.30 15.40 24.63
C ASN A 103 -3.09 16.69 23.82
N ARG A 104 -4.19 17.32 23.40
CA ARG A 104 -4.18 18.76 23.14
C ARG A 104 -4.29 19.43 24.50
N LYS A 105 -3.16 19.90 25.04
CA LYS A 105 -3.13 21.00 26.00
C LYS A 105 -3.08 22.31 25.22
#